data_AF-A0A7S1F5J1-F1
#
_entry.id   AF-A0A7S1F5J1-F1
#
_cell.length_a   1.000
_cell.length_b   1.000
_cell.length_c   1.000
_cell.angle_alpha   90.00
_cell.angle_beta   90.00
_cell.angle_gamma   90.00
#
_symmetry.space_group_name_H-M   'P 1'
#
loop_
_entity.id
_entity.type
_entity.pdbx_description
1 polymer ?
#
loop_
_entity_poly.entity_id
_entity_poly.type
_entity_poly.pdbx_seq_one_letter_code
_entity_poly.pdbx_strand_id
1 'polypeptide(L)'
;MGNSCCTDAHEDLPIDRCRAFQILRENWSDKVEHVDARNPAATSSLDKSEDSRFWEEPKASEQFLRSAREATKAPSSPCPGFEEAAVTHDVEPTTPSQTSSEELEPLTRPRRGSEESVASSRVSIPDTTEFERMICLISSETVDVCRNLSPEALVELTRFAEDEEDVFRARSLLVEMASCLSRKRMSGNTLSALYATPACRHVKSKLKAYQDLGEACCVEHRDWFSAFKDRNGTIHAAVDNDTIRYRCCVNIPAKLTQVMAVANEVQFMRKWNPLLAGDPQVLGLRTACHFILNYCMSALGGLYRVEVLNEIQRFCDAEAGLLAEHVKSLPPDHPNYREPSPGYKPAQTELKNLWVACGDQNTMLIQVGQMQLPFKLTKSIVVRIGQLAGSRLIGGLVQNSLQATLPGNIWESSIRDDVLGFYSRLDCCVQSQASQCRAPTTDAPFVDDLHLRDDLHHLFEKRSFVWQSDGSDAG
;
A
#
# COMPACT_ATOMS: atom_id res chain seq x y z
N MET A 1 15.75 -3.30 -51.75
CA MET A 1 15.07 -2.81 -52.96
C MET A 1 13.73 -3.57 -53.03
N GLY A 2 12.54 -2.96 -53.10
CA GLY A 2 12.17 -1.55 -52.99
C GLY A 2 10.78 -1.32 -53.62
N ASN A 3 9.82 -0.78 -52.82
CA ASN A 3 8.55 -0.12 -53.18
C ASN A 3 7.50 -0.93 -54.02
N SER A 4 6.28 -1.16 -53.52
CA SER A 4 5.08 -0.28 -53.46
C SER A 4 4.21 -0.38 -54.75
N CYS A 5 2.88 -0.16 -54.78
CA CYS A 5 1.89 0.45 -53.87
C CYS A 5 0.49 -0.20 -54.05
N CYS A 6 -0.37 -0.10 -53.00
CA CYS A 6 -1.85 0.16 -52.96
C CYS A 6 -2.82 -0.60 -53.94
N THR A 7 -4.14 -0.76 -53.73
CA THR A 7 -5.18 -0.17 -52.85
C THR A 7 -6.21 -1.28 -52.46
N ASP A 8 -7.24 -1.14 -51.60
CA ASP A 8 -7.50 -0.37 -50.35
C ASP A 8 -8.78 -0.98 -49.69
N ALA A 9 -8.94 -0.94 -48.36
CA ALA A 9 -10.21 -1.19 -47.66
C ALA A 9 -10.22 -0.56 -46.25
N HIS A 10 -11.01 0.51 -46.06
CA HIS A 10 -11.28 1.14 -44.77
C HIS A 10 -12.52 0.53 -44.11
N GLU A 11 -12.45 0.25 -42.81
CA GLU A 11 -13.62 0.29 -41.92
C GLU A 11 -13.30 1.16 -40.71
N ASP A 12 -14.06 2.24 -40.53
CA ASP A 12 -13.80 3.27 -39.52
C ASP A 12 -14.43 2.89 -38.17
N LEU A 13 -13.65 3.03 -37.08
CA LEU A 13 -14.14 2.94 -35.70
C LEU A 13 -14.27 4.34 -35.07
N PRO A 14 -15.31 4.64 -34.26
CA PRO A 14 -15.71 6.03 -34.02
C PRO A 14 -14.89 6.75 -32.94
N ILE A 15 -14.46 7.98 -33.27
CA ILE A 15 -13.70 8.92 -32.42
C ILE A 15 -14.57 9.56 -31.29
N ASP A 16 -15.81 9.12 -31.09
CA ASP A 16 -16.83 9.86 -30.36
C ASP A 16 -16.77 9.82 -28.81
N ARG A 17 -15.91 9.01 -28.20
CA ARG A 17 -15.77 8.99 -26.72
C ARG A 17 -15.02 10.19 -26.15
N CYS A 18 -14.03 10.74 -26.87
CA CYS A 18 -13.30 11.93 -26.42
C CYS A 18 -14.13 13.21 -26.56
N ARG A 19 -14.99 13.28 -27.58
CA ARG A 19 -15.80 14.47 -27.87
C ARG A 19 -16.93 14.69 -26.85
N ALA A 20 -17.53 13.60 -26.35
CA ALA A 20 -18.52 13.66 -25.28
C ALA A 20 -17.97 14.28 -23.98
N PHE A 21 -16.71 14.02 -23.64
CA PHE A 21 -16.06 14.61 -22.45
C PHE A 21 -15.70 16.09 -22.64
N GLN A 22 -15.34 16.54 -23.85
CA GLN A 22 -15.13 17.97 -24.11
C GLN A 22 -16.45 18.75 -24.06
N ILE A 23 -17.52 18.24 -24.66
CA ILE A 23 -18.84 18.89 -24.66
C ILE A 23 -19.40 19.05 -23.24
N LEU A 24 -19.17 18.08 -22.34
CA LEU A 24 -19.56 18.20 -20.93
C LEU A 24 -18.70 19.20 -20.14
N ARG A 25 -17.43 19.39 -20.52
CA ARG A 25 -16.52 20.34 -19.88
C ARG A 25 -16.80 21.79 -20.30
N GLU A 26 -17.10 22.01 -21.58
CA GLU A 26 -17.40 23.34 -22.13
C GLU A 26 -18.74 23.87 -21.57
N ASN A 27 -19.80 23.04 -21.55
CA ASN A 27 -21.12 23.44 -21.02
C ASN A 27 -21.17 23.71 -19.50
N TRP A 28 -20.12 23.35 -18.74
CA TRP A 28 -20.04 23.68 -17.31
C TRP A 28 -19.35 25.05 -17.08
N SER A 29 -18.53 25.53 -18.02
CA SER A 29 -17.78 26.78 -17.86
C SER A 29 -18.63 28.04 -18.05
N ASP A 30 -19.70 27.96 -18.84
CA ASP A 30 -20.50 29.13 -19.27
C ASP A 30 -21.66 29.50 -18.32
N LYS A 31 -21.60 29.10 -17.05
CA LYS A 31 -22.67 29.35 -16.05
C LYS A 31 -22.24 30.00 -14.74
N VAL A 32 -21.05 30.63 -14.71
CA VAL A 32 -20.63 31.46 -13.57
C VAL A 32 -20.16 32.83 -14.05
N GLU A 33 -21.12 33.69 -14.39
CA GLU A 33 -20.90 35.14 -14.49
C GLU A 33 -21.90 35.91 -13.62
N HIS A 34 -21.36 36.98 -13.00
CA HIS A 34 -22.03 38.11 -12.37
C HIS A 34 -22.99 37.88 -11.18
N VAL A 35 -22.42 38.02 -9.97
CA VAL A 35 -22.92 39.04 -9.03
C VAL A 35 -21.75 39.95 -8.64
N ASP A 36 -21.87 41.24 -8.97
CA ASP A 36 -20.83 42.25 -8.78
C ASP A 36 -21.29 43.31 -7.77
N ALA A 37 -20.52 43.54 -6.69
CA ALA A 37 -20.82 44.55 -5.67
C ALA A 37 -19.62 45.00 -4.81
N ARG A 38 -18.67 45.71 -5.43
CA ARG A 38 -17.98 46.93 -4.90
C ARG A 38 -17.35 46.93 -3.48
N ASN A 39 -16.01 46.88 -3.46
CA ASN A 39 -15.05 47.95 -3.02
C ASN A 39 -15.18 48.68 -1.64
N PRO A 40 -14.07 49.25 -1.07
CA PRO A 40 -12.71 48.70 -0.90
C PRO A 40 -12.02 49.13 0.44
N ALA A 41 -10.71 48.85 0.54
CA ALA A 41 -9.66 49.58 1.29
C ALA A 41 -9.40 49.27 2.78
N ALA A 42 -8.23 48.67 3.04
CA ALA A 42 -7.25 49.17 4.03
C ALA A 42 -5.84 48.63 3.71
N THR A 43 -4.90 49.52 3.42
CA THR A 43 -3.47 49.23 3.29
C THR A 43 -2.76 49.40 4.62
N SER A 44 -1.89 48.46 5.01
CA SER A 44 -0.76 48.77 5.91
C SER A 44 0.44 47.87 5.64
N SER A 45 1.47 48.47 5.04
CA SER A 45 2.85 47.99 5.06
C SER A 45 3.44 47.96 6.48
N LEU A 46 4.34 47.04 6.76
CA LEU A 46 5.40 47.22 7.76
C LEU A 46 6.62 46.35 7.44
N ASP A 47 7.75 46.72 8.04
CA ASP A 47 9.07 46.62 7.42
C ASP A 47 9.92 45.39 7.79
N LYS A 48 11.00 45.28 7.02
CA LYS A 48 12.14 44.38 7.11
C LYS A 48 12.83 44.32 8.49
N SER A 49 13.40 43.15 8.80
CA SER A 49 14.80 43.00 9.25
C SER A 49 15.22 41.53 9.03
N GLU A 50 16.13 41.23 8.12
CA GLU A 50 17.56 40.98 8.45
C GLU A 50 17.78 40.02 9.64
N ASP A 51 18.19 38.77 9.35
CA ASP A 51 19.51 38.30 9.77
C ASP A 51 19.97 37.17 8.84
N SER A 52 21.14 37.34 8.22
CA SER A 52 21.75 36.36 7.32
C SER A 52 22.96 35.74 8.02
N ARG A 53 23.05 34.40 8.07
CA ARG A 53 24.30 33.74 8.45
C ARG A 53 24.41 32.29 7.97
N PHE A 54 25.39 32.10 7.07
CA PHE A 54 26.25 30.92 6.92
C PHE A 54 25.64 29.51 7.03
N TRP A 55 25.61 28.80 5.89
CA TRP A 55 26.13 27.43 5.79
C TRP A 55 26.89 27.27 4.46
N GLU A 56 28.12 26.78 4.53
CA GLU A 56 28.92 26.43 3.34
C GLU A 56 28.48 25.08 2.77
N GLU A 57 28.43 24.95 1.45
CA GLU A 57 28.18 23.67 0.78
C GLU A 57 29.40 22.73 0.93
N PRO A 58 29.23 21.48 1.40
CA PRO A 58 30.30 20.50 1.36
C PRO A 58 30.51 20.00 -0.07
N LYS A 59 31.77 20.06 -0.56
CA LYS A 59 32.22 19.58 -1.88
C LYS A 59 32.18 18.04 -2.08
N ALA A 60 31.23 17.36 -1.46
CA ALA A 60 31.10 15.90 -1.49
C ALA A 60 30.38 15.35 -2.75
N SER A 61 29.70 16.22 -3.52
CA SER A 61 28.88 15.85 -4.68
C SER A 61 29.69 15.30 -5.86
N GLU A 62 30.81 15.94 -6.23
CA GLU A 62 31.63 15.48 -7.37
C GLU A 62 32.36 14.16 -7.10
N GLN A 63 32.79 13.92 -5.86
CA GLN A 63 33.59 12.75 -5.52
C GLN A 63 32.75 11.46 -5.55
N PHE A 64 31.48 11.53 -5.14
CA PHE A 64 30.54 10.42 -5.21
C PHE A 64 30.14 10.09 -6.68
N LEU A 65 29.92 11.12 -7.50
CA LEU A 65 29.59 10.95 -8.92
C LEU A 65 30.75 10.43 -9.78
N ARG A 66 32.01 10.64 -9.37
CA ARG A 66 33.17 9.96 -10.00
C ARG A 66 33.20 8.47 -9.68
N SER A 67 33.10 8.09 -8.40
CA SER A 67 33.15 6.67 -8.00
C SER A 67 32.06 5.82 -8.68
N ALA A 68 30.85 6.35 -8.84
CA ALA A 68 29.76 5.68 -9.57
C ALA A 68 30.05 5.49 -11.08
N ARG A 69 30.80 6.42 -11.71
CA ARG A 69 31.19 6.35 -13.12
C ARG A 69 32.41 5.47 -13.39
N GLU A 70 33.22 5.19 -12.37
CA GLU A 70 34.36 4.28 -12.48
C GLU A 70 33.94 2.81 -12.26
N ALA A 71 32.95 2.56 -11.39
CA ALA A 71 32.40 1.22 -11.13
C ALA A 71 31.72 0.56 -12.35
N THR A 72 31.40 1.30 -13.42
CA THR A 72 30.70 0.81 -14.62
C THR A 72 31.62 0.43 -15.79
N LYS A 73 32.95 0.40 -15.60
CA LYS A 73 33.93 0.21 -16.68
C LYS A 73 34.84 -1.02 -16.61
N ALA A 74 34.65 -1.95 -15.67
CA ALA A 74 35.49 -3.15 -15.55
C ALA A 74 34.66 -4.46 -15.62
N PRO A 75 35.05 -5.46 -16.45
CA PRO A 75 34.34 -6.72 -16.54
C PRO A 75 34.81 -7.77 -15.53
N SER A 76 33.85 -8.53 -14.99
CA SER A 76 33.96 -9.91 -14.45
C SER A 76 35.16 -10.28 -13.56
N SER A 77 34.93 -10.33 -12.24
CA SER A 77 35.69 -11.14 -11.28
C SER A 77 34.79 -11.54 -10.10
N PRO A 78 34.83 -12.78 -9.57
CA PRO A 78 33.91 -13.24 -8.54
C PRO A 78 34.22 -12.70 -7.13
N CYS A 79 33.18 -12.52 -6.31
CA CYS A 79 33.30 -12.11 -4.92
C CYS A 79 33.96 -13.22 -4.05
N PRO A 80 34.93 -12.90 -3.19
CA PRO A 80 35.37 -13.80 -2.12
C PRO A 80 34.34 -13.85 -0.98
N GLY A 81 34.27 -14.99 -0.29
CA GLY A 81 33.29 -15.24 0.78
C GLY A 81 33.63 -14.56 2.11
N PHE A 82 32.63 -14.53 2.99
CA PHE A 82 32.83 -14.19 4.40
C PHE A 82 33.45 -15.40 5.13
N GLU A 83 34.66 -15.22 5.67
CA GLU A 83 35.22 -16.15 6.66
C GLU A 83 34.79 -15.74 8.07
N GLU A 84 34.48 -16.75 8.89
CA GLU A 84 33.91 -16.61 10.22
C GLU A 84 35.03 -16.65 11.27
N ALA A 85 35.18 -15.59 12.06
CA ALA A 85 36.27 -15.48 13.04
C ALA A 85 35.99 -16.31 14.30
N ALA A 86 36.51 -17.54 14.33
CA ALA A 86 36.48 -18.38 15.52
C ALA A 86 37.44 -17.85 16.60
N VAL A 87 36.93 -17.65 17.82
CA VAL A 87 37.73 -17.33 19.01
C VAL A 87 38.03 -18.62 19.77
N THR A 88 39.29 -19.02 19.80
CA THR A 88 39.79 -20.15 20.58
C THR A 88 40.06 -19.73 22.03
N HIS A 89 39.56 -20.51 23.00
CA HIS A 89 40.03 -20.47 24.37
C HIS A 89 40.53 -21.86 24.80
N ASP A 90 41.81 -21.93 25.17
CA ASP A 90 42.43 -23.12 25.74
C ASP A 90 41.94 -23.37 27.16
N VAL A 91 41.54 -24.62 27.46
CA VAL A 91 41.42 -25.14 28.83
C VAL A 91 41.93 -26.59 28.84
N GLU A 92 42.81 -26.90 29.80
CA GLU A 92 43.49 -28.19 29.96
C GLU A 92 42.55 -29.34 30.38
N PRO A 93 42.95 -30.62 30.14
CA PRO A 93 42.04 -31.76 30.22
C PRO A 93 41.91 -32.37 31.62
N THR A 94 40.71 -32.88 31.93
CA THR A 94 40.50 -33.85 33.03
C THR A 94 39.57 -34.99 32.59
N THR A 95 40.13 -36.20 32.48
CA THR A 95 39.41 -37.49 32.59
C THR A 95 39.08 -37.75 34.08
N PRO A 96 38.17 -38.69 34.46
CA PRO A 96 37.62 -39.86 33.74
C PRO A 96 36.07 -39.82 33.62
N SER A 97 35.29 -40.80 33.13
CA SER A 97 35.35 -42.27 33.25
C SER A 97 34.41 -42.99 32.26
N GLN A 98 34.42 -44.32 32.26
CA GLN A 98 33.68 -45.21 31.35
C GLN A 98 32.20 -45.37 31.72
N THR A 99 31.31 -45.47 30.72
CA THR A 99 30.20 -46.46 30.71
C THR A 99 29.64 -46.73 29.30
N SER A 100 29.44 -48.02 29.02
CA SER A 100 28.47 -48.67 28.12
C SER A 100 28.15 -48.06 26.74
N SER A 101 28.51 -48.82 25.72
CA SER A 101 27.94 -48.86 24.38
C SER A 101 26.41 -49.01 24.35
N GLU A 102 25.76 -48.37 23.38
CA GLU A 102 24.50 -48.82 22.77
C GLU A 102 24.57 -48.60 21.24
N GLU A 103 23.76 -49.35 20.49
CA GLU A 103 24.03 -49.68 19.09
C GLU A 103 23.59 -48.61 18.06
N LEU A 104 24.30 -48.59 16.93
CA LEU A 104 23.97 -47.80 15.75
C LEU A 104 22.96 -48.55 14.86
N GLU A 105 21.72 -48.06 14.76
CA GLU A 105 20.84 -48.39 13.64
C GLU A 105 21.00 -47.38 12.48
N PRO A 106 20.97 -47.81 11.20
CA PRO A 106 21.24 -46.95 10.07
C PRO A 106 20.03 -46.12 9.59
N LEU A 107 20.29 -44.83 9.34
CA LEU A 107 19.36 -43.87 8.73
C LEU A 107 18.73 -44.38 7.43
N THR A 108 17.43 -44.67 7.46
CA THR A 108 16.62 -44.87 6.24
C THR A 108 16.21 -43.51 5.65
N ARG A 109 16.43 -43.33 4.36
CA ARG A 109 16.02 -42.13 3.61
C ARG A 109 14.48 -41.98 3.60
N PRO A 110 13.92 -40.80 3.92
CA PRO A 110 12.55 -40.48 3.54
C PRO A 110 12.39 -40.45 2.01
N ARG A 111 11.26 -41.01 1.55
CA ARG A 111 10.86 -41.02 0.12
C ARG A 111 10.59 -39.61 -0.39
N ARG A 112 10.68 -39.42 -1.71
CA ARG A 112 10.01 -38.32 -2.41
C ARG A 112 8.52 -38.35 -2.05
N GLY A 113 8.04 -37.31 -1.36
CA GLY A 113 6.62 -36.96 -1.31
C GLY A 113 6.18 -36.40 -2.67
N SER A 114 4.93 -36.65 -3.03
CA SER A 114 4.33 -36.24 -4.30
C SER A 114 4.19 -34.73 -4.44
N GLU A 115 4.27 -34.26 -5.68
CA GLU A 115 3.76 -32.94 -6.09
C GLU A 115 2.24 -32.93 -5.90
N GLU A 116 1.74 -32.30 -4.83
CA GLU A 116 0.34 -31.92 -4.77
C GLU A 116 0.13 -30.73 -5.71
N SER A 117 -0.56 -30.98 -6.83
CA SER A 117 -1.00 -29.90 -7.70
C SER A 117 -1.99 -29.03 -6.93
N VAL A 118 -1.68 -27.74 -6.79
CA VAL A 118 -2.62 -26.75 -6.28
C VAL A 118 -3.74 -26.63 -7.31
N ALA A 119 -4.80 -27.43 -7.11
CA ALA A 119 -6.00 -27.34 -7.90
C ALA A 119 -6.61 -25.96 -7.67
N SER A 120 -6.56 -25.11 -8.69
CA SER A 120 -7.34 -23.87 -8.73
C SER A 120 -8.82 -24.26 -8.66
N SER A 121 -9.41 -24.15 -7.47
CA SER A 121 -10.84 -24.30 -7.24
C SER A 121 -11.57 -23.18 -7.97
N ARG A 122 -11.84 -23.40 -9.26
CA ARG A 122 -12.79 -22.58 -10.01
C ARG A 122 -14.13 -22.68 -9.30
N VAL A 123 -14.52 -21.60 -8.64
CA VAL A 123 -15.88 -21.41 -8.14
C VAL A 123 -16.81 -21.57 -9.34
N SER A 124 -17.61 -22.62 -9.32
CA SER A 124 -18.67 -22.82 -10.32
C SER A 124 -19.68 -21.70 -10.14
N ILE A 125 -19.87 -20.89 -11.18
CA ILE A 125 -20.96 -19.92 -11.24
C ILE A 125 -22.26 -20.70 -10.95
N PRO A 126 -23.08 -20.29 -9.97
CA PRO A 126 -24.31 -21.01 -9.66
C PRO A 126 -25.22 -21.03 -10.89
N ASP A 127 -25.94 -22.12 -11.06
CA ASP A 127 -26.93 -22.26 -12.12
C ASP A 127 -27.91 -21.08 -12.04
N THR A 128 -28.23 -20.47 -13.19
CA THR A 128 -29.19 -19.36 -13.29
C THR A 128 -30.50 -19.66 -12.56
N THR A 129 -30.90 -20.93 -12.53
CA THR A 129 -32.11 -21.44 -11.85
C THR A 129 -32.02 -21.37 -10.32
N GLU A 130 -30.81 -21.41 -9.75
CA GLU A 130 -30.56 -21.29 -8.31
C GLU A 130 -30.49 -19.82 -7.87
N PHE A 131 -29.90 -18.96 -8.71
CA PHE A 131 -29.92 -17.50 -8.52
C PHE A 131 -31.34 -16.93 -8.55
N GLU A 132 -32.20 -17.38 -9.48
CA GLU A 132 -33.62 -17.00 -9.51
C GLU A 132 -34.38 -17.43 -8.24
N ARG A 133 -34.11 -18.63 -7.70
CA ARG A 133 -34.70 -19.07 -6.42
C ARG A 133 -34.21 -18.23 -5.24
N MET A 134 -32.94 -17.84 -5.26
CA MET A 134 -32.37 -16.98 -4.21
C MET A 134 -33.01 -15.59 -4.26
N ILE A 135 -33.25 -15.04 -5.45
CA ILE A 135 -34.01 -13.78 -5.67
C ILE A 135 -35.44 -13.85 -5.10
N CYS A 136 -36.13 -14.99 -5.23
CA CYS A 136 -37.48 -15.16 -4.69
C CYS A 136 -37.58 -15.09 -3.14
N LEU A 137 -36.45 -15.13 -2.42
CA LEU A 137 -36.40 -14.97 -0.95
C LEU A 137 -36.07 -13.54 -0.49
N ILE A 138 -35.86 -12.60 -1.43
CA ILE A 138 -35.47 -11.22 -1.14
C ILE A 138 -36.65 -10.25 -1.40
N SER A 139 -36.57 -9.01 -0.89
CA SER A 139 -37.63 -8.02 -1.07
C SER A 139 -37.99 -7.80 -2.55
N SER A 140 -39.23 -7.43 -2.83
CA SER A 140 -39.70 -7.14 -4.20
C SER A 140 -38.82 -6.11 -4.92
N GLU A 141 -38.23 -5.18 -4.16
CA GLU A 141 -37.33 -4.16 -4.69
C GLU A 141 -36.01 -4.76 -5.18
N THR A 142 -35.52 -5.82 -4.52
CA THR A 142 -34.32 -6.56 -4.97
C THR A 142 -34.61 -7.35 -6.25
N VAL A 143 -35.82 -7.90 -6.39
CA VAL A 143 -36.27 -8.53 -7.65
C VAL A 143 -36.21 -7.53 -8.81
N ASP A 144 -36.61 -6.27 -8.58
CA ASP A 144 -36.55 -5.23 -9.60
C ASP A 144 -35.13 -4.73 -9.88
N VAL A 145 -34.20 -4.75 -8.90
CA VAL A 145 -32.76 -4.56 -9.14
C VAL A 145 -32.24 -5.65 -10.08
N CYS A 146 -32.50 -6.94 -9.78
CA CYS A 146 -32.04 -8.08 -10.57
C CYS A 146 -32.69 -8.20 -11.96
N ARG A 147 -33.87 -7.59 -12.19
CA ARG A 147 -34.50 -7.50 -13.52
C ARG A 147 -33.90 -6.41 -14.39
N ASN A 148 -33.41 -5.32 -13.78
CA ASN A 148 -32.98 -4.13 -14.50
C ASN A 148 -31.45 -4.02 -14.66
N LEU A 149 -30.69 -4.76 -13.86
CA LEU A 149 -29.27 -4.99 -14.01
C LEU A 149 -29.04 -6.44 -14.47
N SER A 150 -27.88 -6.71 -15.08
CA SER A 150 -27.52 -8.07 -15.44
C SER A 150 -27.13 -8.86 -14.17
N PRO A 151 -27.56 -10.12 -14.00
CA PRO A 151 -27.12 -11.01 -12.91
C PRO A 151 -25.59 -11.02 -12.73
N GLU A 152 -24.88 -11.02 -13.85
CA GLU A 152 -23.42 -11.02 -13.94
C GLU A 152 -22.80 -9.80 -13.24
N ALA A 153 -23.41 -8.61 -13.38
CA ALA A 153 -22.89 -7.39 -12.73
C ALA A 153 -23.09 -7.41 -11.21
N LEU A 154 -24.14 -8.06 -10.72
CA LEU A 154 -24.36 -8.25 -9.28
C LEU A 154 -23.39 -9.29 -8.71
N VAL A 155 -23.14 -10.37 -9.44
CA VAL A 155 -22.13 -11.38 -9.08
C VAL A 155 -20.72 -10.78 -9.09
N GLU A 156 -20.35 -10.02 -10.11
CA GLU A 156 -19.07 -9.30 -10.16
C GLU A 156 -18.93 -8.27 -9.04
N LEU A 157 -20.00 -7.53 -8.70
CA LEU A 157 -20.01 -6.60 -7.58
C LEU A 157 -19.72 -7.29 -6.26
N THR A 158 -20.42 -8.38 -5.94
CA THR A 158 -20.16 -9.18 -4.73
C THR A 158 -18.74 -9.71 -4.73
N ARG A 159 -18.26 -10.25 -5.85
CA ARG A 159 -16.90 -10.78 -6.00
C ARG A 159 -15.83 -9.71 -5.78
N PHE A 160 -16.00 -8.50 -6.31
CA PHE A 160 -15.09 -7.38 -6.07
C PHE A 160 -15.16 -6.87 -4.62
N ALA A 161 -16.36 -6.80 -4.04
CA ALA A 161 -16.58 -6.23 -2.72
C ALA A 161 -16.17 -7.16 -1.57
N GLU A 162 -16.48 -8.45 -1.68
CA GLU A 162 -16.44 -9.42 -0.58
C GLU A 162 -15.34 -10.49 -0.77
N ASP A 163 -15.09 -10.99 -2.00
CA ASP A 163 -14.07 -12.03 -2.24
C ASP A 163 -12.67 -11.47 -2.51
N GLU A 164 -12.55 -10.47 -3.40
CA GLU A 164 -11.26 -9.83 -3.73
C GLU A 164 -10.91 -8.66 -2.80
N GLU A 165 -11.93 -8.08 -2.17
CA GLU A 165 -11.90 -6.79 -1.46
C GLU A 165 -11.30 -5.62 -2.28
N ASP A 166 -11.44 -5.63 -3.61
CA ASP A 166 -11.13 -4.48 -4.47
C ASP A 166 -12.27 -3.46 -4.47
N VAL A 167 -12.30 -2.70 -3.39
CA VAL A 167 -13.25 -1.62 -3.10
C VAL A 167 -13.35 -0.60 -4.25
N PHE A 168 -12.25 -0.34 -4.97
CA PHE A 168 -12.24 0.64 -6.05
C PHE A 168 -12.81 0.09 -7.37
N ARG A 169 -12.55 -1.17 -7.71
CA ARG A 169 -13.24 -1.84 -8.83
C ARG A 169 -14.73 -1.99 -8.54
N ALA A 170 -15.09 -2.39 -7.32
CA ALA A 170 -16.48 -2.45 -6.88
C ALA A 170 -17.16 -1.07 -6.99
N ARG A 171 -16.51 0.01 -6.51
CA ARG A 171 -17.01 1.40 -6.66
C ARG A 171 -17.24 1.78 -8.12
N SER A 172 -16.31 1.48 -9.02
CA SER A 172 -16.48 1.82 -10.45
C SER A 172 -17.65 1.07 -11.08
N LEU A 173 -17.79 -0.23 -10.79
CA LEU A 173 -18.93 -1.02 -11.23
C LEU A 173 -20.26 -0.47 -10.69
N LEU A 174 -20.30 -0.02 -9.42
CA LEU A 174 -21.47 0.66 -8.85
C LEU A 174 -21.83 1.97 -9.56
N VAL A 175 -20.85 2.78 -9.95
CA VAL A 175 -21.08 3.99 -10.76
C VAL A 175 -21.72 3.63 -12.11
N GLU A 176 -21.24 2.58 -12.76
CA GLU A 176 -21.78 2.11 -14.04
C GLU A 176 -23.20 1.55 -13.91
N MET A 177 -23.45 0.73 -12.88
CA MET A 177 -24.77 0.16 -12.56
C MET A 177 -25.79 1.27 -12.25
N ALA A 178 -25.44 2.22 -11.39
CA ALA A 178 -26.28 3.37 -11.07
C ALA A 178 -26.54 4.23 -12.33
N SER A 179 -25.51 4.50 -13.13
CA SER A 179 -25.64 5.23 -14.40
C SER A 179 -26.49 4.48 -15.45
N CYS A 180 -26.55 3.15 -15.40
CA CYS A 180 -27.45 2.33 -16.21
C CYS A 180 -28.91 2.51 -15.77
N LEU A 181 -29.19 2.38 -14.46
CA LEU A 181 -30.52 2.56 -13.88
C LEU A 181 -31.08 3.96 -14.10
N SER A 182 -30.26 5.00 -13.91
CA SER A 182 -30.64 6.39 -14.17
C SER A 182 -30.97 6.65 -15.65
N ARG A 183 -30.18 6.09 -16.59
CA ARG A 183 -30.49 6.18 -18.03
C ARG A 183 -31.77 5.44 -18.42
N LYS A 184 -32.08 4.33 -17.75
CA LYS A 184 -33.36 3.61 -17.89
C LYS A 184 -34.55 4.34 -17.24
N ARG A 185 -34.33 5.50 -16.60
CA ARG A 185 -35.34 6.27 -15.84
C ARG A 185 -36.05 5.44 -14.77
N MET A 186 -35.30 4.57 -14.10
CA MET A 186 -35.84 3.74 -13.03
C MET A 186 -36.22 4.59 -11.81
N SER A 187 -37.15 4.11 -11.00
CA SER A 187 -37.58 4.80 -9.79
C SER A 187 -36.43 4.91 -8.80
N GLY A 188 -36.47 5.93 -7.93
CA GLY A 188 -35.50 6.08 -6.84
C GLY A 188 -35.35 4.79 -6.04
N ASN A 189 -36.47 4.14 -5.73
CA ASN A 189 -36.54 2.86 -5.00
C ASN A 189 -35.61 1.76 -5.56
N THR A 190 -35.40 1.67 -6.88
CA THR A 190 -34.49 0.67 -7.47
C THR A 190 -33.01 1.00 -7.19
N LEU A 191 -32.65 2.29 -7.15
CA LEU A 191 -31.31 2.73 -6.73
C LEU A 191 -31.12 2.55 -5.22
N SER A 192 -32.13 2.88 -4.41
CA SER A 192 -32.11 2.69 -2.95
C SER A 192 -31.96 1.20 -2.59
N ALA A 193 -32.66 0.31 -3.32
CA ALA A 193 -32.54 -1.13 -3.16
C ALA A 193 -31.15 -1.67 -3.56
N LEU A 194 -30.56 -1.17 -4.66
CA LEU A 194 -29.17 -1.49 -5.01
C LEU A 194 -28.22 -1.09 -3.85
N TYR A 195 -28.34 0.12 -3.32
CA TYR A 195 -27.50 0.61 -2.23
C TYR A 195 -27.73 -0.10 -0.88
N ALA A 196 -28.89 -0.75 -0.69
CA ALA A 196 -29.19 -1.56 0.49
C ALA A 196 -28.52 -2.95 0.48
N THR A 197 -28.06 -3.43 -0.69
CA THR A 197 -27.40 -4.74 -0.81
C THR A 197 -26.18 -4.89 0.12
N PRO A 198 -25.84 -6.11 0.59
CA PRO A 198 -24.66 -6.35 1.43
C PRO A 198 -23.37 -5.82 0.81
N ALA A 199 -23.10 -6.14 -0.46
CA ALA A 199 -21.92 -5.68 -1.18
C ALA A 199 -21.82 -4.14 -1.25
N CYS A 200 -22.92 -3.42 -1.55
CA CYS A 200 -22.92 -1.95 -1.51
C CYS A 200 -22.60 -1.40 -0.11
N ARG A 201 -23.18 -1.97 0.94
CA ARG A 201 -22.90 -1.56 2.33
C ARG A 201 -21.46 -1.86 2.73
N HIS A 202 -20.90 -2.98 2.25
CA HIS A 202 -19.50 -3.33 2.44
C HIS A 202 -18.57 -2.33 1.76
N VAL A 203 -18.77 -2.04 0.47
CA VAL A 203 -18.02 -1.01 -0.29
C VAL A 203 -18.12 0.35 0.39
N LYS A 204 -19.31 0.76 0.85
CA LYS A 204 -19.51 2.02 1.59
C LYS A 204 -18.68 2.09 2.87
N SER A 205 -18.66 1.00 3.65
CA SER A 205 -17.87 0.91 4.88
C SER A 205 -16.36 1.00 4.62
N LYS A 206 -15.87 0.22 3.65
CA LYS A 206 -14.45 0.20 3.26
C LYS A 206 -14.00 1.53 2.62
N LEU A 207 -14.85 2.21 1.83
CA LEU A 207 -14.59 3.56 1.33
C LEU A 207 -14.48 4.59 2.45
N LYS A 208 -15.33 4.49 3.50
CA LYS A 208 -15.16 5.34 4.69
C LYS A 208 -13.82 5.04 5.40
N ALA A 209 -13.44 3.78 5.55
CA ALA A 209 -12.15 3.42 6.14
C ALA A 209 -10.96 4.00 5.35
N TYR A 210 -11.04 4.06 4.01
CA TYR A 210 -10.05 4.73 3.16
C TYR A 210 -9.98 6.25 3.40
N GLN A 211 -11.12 6.92 3.61
CA GLN A 211 -11.15 8.35 3.96
C GLN A 211 -10.57 8.60 5.36
N ASP A 212 -10.99 7.82 6.36
CA ASP A 212 -10.50 7.87 7.74
C ASP A 212 -8.99 7.52 7.83
N LEU A 213 -8.45 6.81 6.83
CA LEU A 213 -7.02 6.59 6.65
C LEU A 213 -6.33 7.84 6.12
N GLY A 214 -6.84 8.40 5.01
CA GLY A 214 -6.28 9.59 4.37
C GLY A 214 -6.22 10.81 5.29
N GLU A 215 -7.30 11.07 6.03
CA GLU A 215 -7.35 12.12 7.06
C GLU A 215 -6.24 11.92 8.10
N ALA A 216 -6.11 10.72 8.66
CA ALA A 216 -5.12 10.41 9.69
C ALA A 216 -3.67 10.53 9.17
N CYS A 217 -3.41 10.23 7.89
CA CYS A 217 -2.11 10.46 7.26
C CYS A 217 -1.78 11.95 7.09
N CYS A 218 -2.78 12.84 7.08
CA CYS A 218 -2.58 14.28 6.91
C CYS A 218 -2.47 15.04 8.24
N VAL A 219 -3.06 14.54 9.33
CA VAL A 219 -3.06 15.18 10.66
C VAL A 219 -1.65 15.50 11.20
N GLU A 220 -1.53 16.66 11.84
CA GLU A 220 -0.42 17.03 12.71
C GLU A 220 -0.84 17.04 14.18
N HIS A 221 0.07 16.64 15.08
CA HIS A 221 -0.11 16.85 16.51
C HIS A 221 1.02 17.71 17.09
N ARG A 222 0.65 18.66 17.95
CA ARG A 222 1.57 19.65 18.55
C ARG A 222 2.60 19.06 19.53
N ASP A 223 2.40 17.83 19.98
CA ASP A 223 3.27 17.09 20.90
C ASP A 223 4.38 16.28 20.20
N TRP A 224 4.37 16.24 18.86
CA TRP A 224 5.33 15.47 18.08
C TRP A 224 6.75 16.05 18.13
N PHE A 225 7.74 15.17 18.32
CA PHE A 225 9.16 15.47 18.21
C PHE A 225 9.81 14.67 17.09
N SER A 226 10.83 15.25 16.45
CA SER A 226 11.65 14.52 15.47
C SER A 226 12.46 13.44 16.19
N ALA A 227 12.22 12.18 15.82
CA ALA A 227 12.98 11.01 16.27
C ALA A 227 14.05 10.61 15.23
N PHE A 228 13.83 10.90 13.95
CA PHE A 228 14.79 10.72 12.86
C PHE A 228 14.54 11.76 11.76
N LYS A 229 15.61 12.18 11.07
CA LYS A 229 15.57 12.94 9.83
C LYS A 229 16.87 12.69 9.05
N ASP A 230 16.75 12.32 7.79
CA ASP A 230 17.85 12.32 6.82
C ASP A 230 17.39 12.91 5.49
N ARG A 231 18.10 12.61 4.39
CA ARG A 231 17.73 13.05 3.03
C ARG A 231 16.57 12.25 2.41
N ASN A 232 16.32 11.03 2.89
CA ASN A 232 15.32 10.12 2.35
C ASN A 232 14.01 10.22 3.12
N GLY A 233 14.01 10.61 4.39
CA GLY A 233 12.78 10.72 5.16
C GLY A 233 12.90 11.28 6.57
N THR A 234 11.75 11.33 7.24
CA THR A 234 11.60 11.78 8.63
C THR A 234 10.80 10.76 9.44
N ILE A 235 11.07 10.70 10.74
CA ILE A 235 10.19 10.05 11.71
C ILE A 235 9.90 11.07 12.82
N HIS A 236 8.62 11.38 13.00
CA HIS A 236 8.09 12.19 14.07
C HIS A 236 7.31 11.30 15.03
N ALA A 237 7.40 11.53 16.34
CA ALA A 237 6.73 10.70 17.33
C ALA A 237 6.18 11.53 18.51
N ALA A 238 5.10 11.04 19.10
CA ALA A 238 4.66 11.36 20.45
C ALA A 238 4.61 10.07 21.29
N VAL A 239 4.74 10.23 22.61
CA VAL A 239 4.77 9.11 23.56
C VAL A 239 3.86 9.46 24.72
N ASP A 240 2.91 8.57 24.99
CA ASP A 240 2.00 8.64 26.12
C ASP A 240 2.06 7.30 26.85
N ASN A 241 2.69 7.29 28.03
CA ASN A 241 2.90 6.11 28.87
C ASN A 241 3.58 4.90 28.18
N ASP A 242 2.79 3.98 27.67
CA ASP A 242 3.14 2.72 27.00
C ASP A 242 2.84 2.76 25.48
N THR A 243 2.23 3.84 25.01
CA THR A 243 1.77 4.04 23.64
C THR A 243 2.69 5.01 22.90
N ILE A 244 3.23 4.56 21.75
CA ILE A 244 3.86 5.44 20.76
C ILE A 244 2.81 5.78 19.70
N ARG A 245 2.70 7.07 19.35
CA ARG A 245 2.10 7.52 18.09
C ARG A 245 3.23 8.10 17.23
N TYR A 246 3.29 7.77 15.95
CA TYR A 246 4.34 8.26 15.05
C TYR A 246 3.84 8.52 13.63
N ARG A 247 4.56 9.38 12.91
CA ARG A 247 4.47 9.57 11.46
C ARG A 247 5.86 9.38 10.86
N CYS A 248 5.92 8.59 9.80
CA CYS A 248 7.09 8.37 8.98
C CYS A 248 6.77 8.89 7.57
N CYS A 249 7.60 9.78 7.04
CA CYS A 249 7.49 10.22 5.64
C CYS A 249 8.79 9.85 4.93
N VAL A 250 8.72 9.08 3.83
CA VAL A 250 9.87 8.57 3.10
C VAL A 250 9.72 8.83 1.61
N ASN A 251 10.71 9.47 1.01
CA ASN A 251 10.91 9.53 -0.43
C ASN A 251 11.80 8.36 -0.87
N ILE A 252 11.28 7.53 -1.78
CA ILE A 252 11.94 6.33 -2.29
C ILE A 252 12.16 6.51 -3.80
N PRO A 253 13.41 6.59 -4.29
CA PRO A 253 13.74 6.77 -5.70
C PRO A 253 13.61 5.44 -6.49
N ALA A 254 12.42 4.86 -6.44
CA ALA A 254 11.97 3.75 -7.27
C ALA A 254 10.46 3.87 -7.52
N LYS A 255 9.97 3.28 -8.61
CA LYS A 255 8.53 3.21 -8.92
C LYS A 255 7.78 2.32 -7.93
N LEU A 256 6.51 2.67 -7.69
CA LEU A 256 5.64 2.06 -6.68
C LEU A 256 5.62 0.52 -6.76
N THR A 257 5.62 -0.04 -7.98
CA THR A 257 5.62 -1.48 -8.22
C THR A 257 6.87 -2.18 -7.68
N GLN A 258 8.07 -1.60 -7.86
CA GLN A 258 9.31 -2.13 -7.26
C GLN A 258 9.34 -1.95 -5.74
N VAL A 259 8.92 -0.78 -5.24
CA VAL A 259 8.84 -0.50 -3.80
C VAL A 259 7.92 -1.51 -3.10
N MET A 260 6.73 -1.71 -3.66
CA MET A 260 5.76 -2.67 -3.13
C MET A 260 6.18 -4.11 -3.35
N ALA A 261 7.00 -4.45 -4.35
CA ALA A 261 7.54 -5.80 -4.43
C ALA A 261 8.44 -6.13 -3.23
N VAL A 262 9.27 -5.17 -2.79
CA VAL A 262 10.10 -5.31 -1.58
C VAL A 262 9.26 -5.43 -0.31
N ALA A 263 8.15 -4.71 -0.21
CA ALA A 263 7.26 -4.73 0.97
C ALA A 263 6.26 -5.91 0.98
N ASN A 264 5.74 -6.32 -0.18
CA ASN A 264 4.68 -7.33 -0.35
C ASN A 264 5.21 -8.76 -0.41
N GLU A 265 6.42 -8.99 -0.93
CA GLU A 265 7.01 -10.32 -0.99
C GLU A 265 7.62 -10.69 0.37
N VAL A 266 6.74 -11.02 1.32
CA VAL A 266 7.04 -11.19 2.74
C VAL A 266 8.09 -12.27 3.01
N GLN A 267 8.22 -13.26 2.12
CA GLN A 267 9.28 -14.28 2.14
C GLN A 267 10.69 -13.68 2.00
N PHE A 268 10.80 -12.47 1.44
CA PHE A 268 12.06 -11.73 1.30
C PHE A 268 12.19 -10.58 2.31
N MET A 269 11.24 -10.37 3.22
CA MET A 269 11.22 -9.22 4.13
C MET A 269 12.49 -9.12 5.00
N ARG A 270 13.09 -10.25 5.37
CA ARG A 270 14.37 -10.31 6.12
C ARG A 270 15.57 -9.73 5.38
N LYS A 271 15.49 -9.54 4.06
CA LYS A 271 16.55 -8.90 3.24
C LYS A 271 16.68 -7.41 3.53
N TRP A 272 15.59 -6.75 3.94
CA TRP A 272 15.56 -5.31 4.23
C TRP A 272 15.18 -4.96 5.68
N ASN A 273 14.50 -5.86 6.40
CA ASN A 273 14.11 -5.68 7.80
C ASN A 273 14.99 -6.54 8.74
N PRO A 274 16.12 -6.01 9.25
CA PRO A 274 17.02 -6.75 10.15
C PRO A 274 16.48 -6.94 11.58
N LEU A 275 15.27 -6.48 11.89
CA LEU A 275 14.63 -6.75 13.18
C LEU A 275 13.86 -8.07 13.18
N LEU A 276 13.63 -8.70 12.02
CA LEU A 276 12.93 -9.98 11.93
C LEU A 276 13.77 -11.13 12.48
N ALA A 277 13.24 -11.81 13.51
CA ALA A 277 13.87 -12.95 14.16
C ALA A 277 13.69 -14.27 13.38
N GLY A 278 12.76 -14.31 12.42
CA GLY A 278 12.45 -15.45 11.58
C GLY A 278 11.66 -15.02 10.34
N ASP A 279 11.28 -16.00 9.51
CA ASP A 279 10.54 -15.74 8.27
C ASP A 279 9.06 -15.41 8.58
N PRO A 280 8.47 -14.35 8.01
CA PRO A 280 7.05 -14.05 8.19
C PRO A 280 6.15 -15.15 7.64
N GLN A 281 4.99 -15.36 8.28
CA GLN A 281 3.98 -16.33 7.87
C GLN A 281 2.71 -15.61 7.42
N VAL A 282 2.26 -15.87 6.19
CA VAL A 282 0.91 -15.49 5.75
C VAL A 282 -0.09 -16.50 6.32
N LEU A 283 -1.17 -16.02 6.93
CA LEU A 283 -2.24 -16.85 7.48
C LEU A 283 -3.54 -16.66 6.69
N GLY A 284 -4.30 -17.74 6.51
CA GLY A 284 -5.57 -17.70 5.78
C GLY A 284 -5.40 -17.45 4.28
N LEU A 285 -6.44 -16.86 3.67
CA LEU A 285 -6.43 -16.48 2.26
C LEU A 285 -5.57 -15.21 2.07
N ARG A 286 -4.92 -15.11 0.90
CA ARG A 286 -4.20 -13.92 0.44
C ARG A 286 -4.79 -13.47 -0.89
N THR A 287 -5.29 -12.24 -0.94
CA THR A 287 -5.69 -11.55 -2.19
C THR A 287 -4.68 -10.43 -2.48
N ALA A 288 -4.90 -9.66 -3.56
CA ALA A 288 -4.14 -8.43 -3.79
C ALA A 288 -4.37 -7.38 -2.70
N CYS A 289 -5.61 -7.31 -2.18
CA CYS A 289 -6.09 -6.26 -1.29
C CYS A 289 -6.26 -6.67 0.18
N HIS A 290 -6.12 -7.96 0.51
CA HIS A 290 -6.28 -8.48 1.87
C HIS A 290 -5.32 -9.64 2.15
N PHE A 291 -4.68 -9.64 3.31
CA PHE A 291 -4.04 -10.82 3.88
C PHE A 291 -3.71 -10.63 5.37
N ILE A 292 -3.45 -11.73 6.07
CA ILE A 292 -3.00 -11.72 7.47
C ILE A 292 -1.54 -12.15 7.53
N LEU A 293 -0.73 -11.42 8.29
CA LEU A 293 0.70 -11.62 8.43
C LEU A 293 1.08 -11.78 9.90
N ASN A 294 1.76 -12.88 10.21
CA ASN A 294 2.40 -13.11 11.50
C ASN A 294 3.93 -13.01 11.38
N TYR A 295 4.58 -12.27 12.27
CA TYR A 295 6.04 -12.19 12.29
C TYR A 295 6.62 -11.81 13.66
N CYS A 296 7.80 -12.36 13.96
CA CYS A 296 8.52 -12.09 15.19
C CYS A 296 9.63 -11.06 14.97
N MET A 297 9.64 -10.01 15.81
CA MET A 297 10.69 -9.00 15.84
C MET A 297 11.56 -9.13 17.10
N SER A 298 12.86 -8.85 16.94
CA SER A 298 13.85 -8.77 18.01
C SER A 298 14.68 -7.49 17.86
N ALA A 299 14.74 -6.70 18.93
CA ALA A 299 15.48 -5.45 18.98
C ALA A 299 16.42 -5.38 20.19
N LEU A 300 17.45 -4.52 20.10
CA LEU A 300 18.49 -4.31 21.12
C LEU A 300 19.10 -5.62 21.65
N GLY A 301 19.56 -6.49 20.74
CA GLY A 301 20.23 -7.74 21.11
C GLY A 301 19.32 -8.78 21.78
N GLY A 302 18.00 -8.71 21.55
CA GLY A 302 17.02 -9.63 22.13
C GLY A 302 16.38 -9.14 23.43
N LEU A 303 16.71 -7.93 23.91
CA LEU A 303 16.05 -7.32 25.07
C LEU A 303 14.55 -7.08 24.84
N TYR A 304 14.18 -6.72 23.61
CA TYR A 304 12.79 -6.53 23.20
C TYR A 304 12.42 -7.55 22.13
N ARG A 305 11.54 -8.49 22.48
CA ARG A 305 11.03 -9.55 21.61
C ARG A 305 9.51 -9.43 21.54
N VAL A 306 9.00 -9.12 20.36
CA VAL A 306 7.55 -8.99 20.11
C VAL A 306 7.13 -9.86 18.94
N GLU A 307 5.94 -10.42 19.03
CA GLU A 307 5.26 -11.07 17.91
C GLU A 307 4.11 -10.18 17.46
N VAL A 308 4.02 -10.00 16.15
CA VAL A 308 3.08 -9.09 15.50
C VAL A 308 2.22 -9.91 14.55
N LEU A 309 0.94 -10.03 14.91
CA LEU A 309 -0.08 -10.73 14.14
C LEU A 309 -1.10 -9.69 13.65
N ASN A 310 -0.98 -9.31 12.38
CA ASN A 310 -1.75 -8.20 11.80
C ASN A 310 -2.54 -8.63 10.55
N GLU A 311 -3.72 -8.04 10.40
CA GLU A 311 -4.50 -7.99 9.18
C GLU A 311 -4.05 -6.77 8.38
N ILE A 312 -3.86 -6.94 7.07
CA ILE A 312 -3.43 -5.90 6.14
C ILE A 312 -4.53 -5.73 5.09
N GLN A 313 -5.33 -4.69 5.28
CA GLN A 313 -6.27 -4.19 4.26
C GLN A 313 -5.53 -3.26 3.31
N ARG A 314 -5.82 -3.33 2.01
CA ARG A 314 -5.35 -2.36 1.03
C ARG A 314 -6.48 -1.74 0.21
N PHE A 315 -6.18 -0.57 -0.33
CA PHE A 315 -7.07 0.19 -1.21
C PHE A 315 -6.24 0.78 -2.37
N CYS A 316 -6.47 0.30 -3.60
CA CYS A 316 -5.72 0.72 -4.79
C CYS A 316 -6.51 1.73 -5.63
N ASP A 317 -6.33 3.03 -5.37
CA ASP A 317 -6.88 4.11 -6.19
C ASP A 317 -5.95 4.39 -7.38
N ALA A 318 -6.13 3.60 -8.45
CA ALA A 318 -5.36 3.74 -9.67
C ALA A 318 -5.52 5.09 -10.36
N GLU A 319 -6.66 5.78 -10.20
CA GLU A 319 -6.85 7.10 -10.81
C GLU A 319 -6.15 8.21 -10.03
N ALA A 320 -6.12 8.14 -8.69
CA ALA A 320 -5.37 9.09 -7.85
C ALA A 320 -3.87 8.78 -7.79
N GLY A 321 -3.44 7.60 -8.24
CA GLY A 321 -2.06 7.15 -8.15
C GLY A 321 -1.65 6.77 -6.73
N LEU A 322 -2.56 6.17 -5.96
CA LEU A 322 -2.40 5.87 -4.54
C LEU A 322 -2.61 4.37 -4.25
N LEU A 323 -1.82 3.86 -3.31
CA LEU A 323 -2.10 2.64 -2.57
C LEU A 323 -2.16 3.00 -1.09
N ALA A 324 -3.29 2.81 -0.45
CA ALA A 324 -3.42 2.92 1.00
C ALA A 324 -3.43 1.52 1.65
N GLU A 325 -2.85 1.37 2.84
CA GLU A 325 -2.95 0.15 3.64
C GLU A 325 -3.37 0.47 5.08
N HIS A 326 -4.40 -0.21 5.58
CA HIS A 326 -4.75 -0.22 7.01
C HIS A 326 -4.27 -1.55 7.60
N VAL A 327 -3.29 -1.47 8.49
CA VAL A 327 -2.68 -2.63 9.14
C VAL A 327 -3.11 -2.63 10.60
N LYS A 328 -3.76 -3.69 11.08
CA LYS A 328 -4.27 -3.76 12.45
C LYS A 328 -4.02 -5.11 13.08
N SER A 329 -3.66 -5.14 14.36
CA SER A 329 -3.50 -6.41 15.08
C SER A 329 -4.82 -7.17 15.23
N LEU A 330 -4.76 -8.49 15.02
CA LEU A 330 -5.93 -9.37 15.12
C LEU A 330 -6.42 -9.42 16.57
N PRO A 331 -7.74 -9.30 16.80
CA PRO A 331 -8.32 -9.54 18.12
C PRO A 331 -8.42 -11.05 18.41
N PRO A 332 -8.50 -11.47 19.70
CA PRO A 332 -8.49 -12.89 20.08
C PRO A 332 -9.65 -13.74 19.57
N ASP A 333 -10.76 -13.12 19.17
CA ASP A 333 -11.95 -13.77 18.60
C ASP A 333 -11.85 -13.99 17.06
N HIS A 334 -10.79 -13.48 16.42
CA HIS A 334 -10.61 -13.64 14.99
C HIS A 334 -10.23 -15.09 14.61
N PRO A 335 -10.80 -15.71 13.55
CA PRO A 335 -10.56 -17.13 13.21
C PRO A 335 -9.09 -17.53 12.98
N ASN A 336 -8.27 -16.58 12.51
CA ASN A 336 -6.82 -16.77 12.30
C ASN A 336 -5.95 -16.24 13.45
N TYR A 337 -6.54 -15.88 14.60
CA TYR A 337 -5.79 -15.45 15.77
C TYR A 337 -4.87 -16.57 16.28
N ARG A 338 -3.69 -16.20 16.79
CA ARG A 338 -2.73 -17.09 17.42
C ARG A 338 -2.14 -16.40 18.65
N GLU A 339 -2.03 -17.15 19.73
CA GLU A 339 -1.27 -16.71 20.91
C GLU A 339 0.23 -16.59 20.55
N PRO A 340 0.96 -15.61 21.11
CA PRO A 340 2.38 -15.41 20.84
C PRO A 340 3.25 -16.61 21.19
N SER A 341 4.28 -16.82 20.37
CA SER A 341 5.29 -17.86 20.53
C SER A 341 6.06 -17.70 21.84
N PRO A 342 6.53 -18.81 22.46
CA PRO A 342 7.29 -18.77 23.71
C PRO A 342 8.47 -17.77 23.69
N GLY A 343 8.47 -16.85 24.67
CA GLY A 343 9.50 -15.82 24.81
C GLY A 343 9.28 -14.55 23.97
N TYR A 344 8.17 -14.45 23.24
CA TYR A 344 7.70 -13.21 22.64
C TYR A 344 6.51 -12.63 23.41
N LYS A 345 6.28 -11.33 23.29
CA LYS A 345 5.08 -10.64 23.79
C LYS A 345 4.23 -10.15 22.61
N PRO A 346 2.91 -10.10 22.73
CA PRO A 346 2.09 -9.47 21.69
C PRO A 346 2.38 -7.97 21.67
N ALA A 347 2.45 -7.39 20.48
CA ALA A 347 2.37 -5.94 20.30
C ALA A 347 1.05 -5.59 19.62
N GLN A 348 0.26 -4.69 20.22
CA GLN A 348 -0.91 -4.14 19.52
C GLN A 348 -0.47 -2.97 18.66
N THR A 349 -0.76 -3.07 17.37
CA THR A 349 -0.36 -2.09 16.36
C THR A 349 -1.55 -1.72 15.49
N GLU A 350 -1.63 -0.44 15.16
CA GLU A 350 -2.51 0.09 14.13
C GLU A 350 -1.70 1.04 13.26
N LEU A 351 -1.48 0.67 11.99
CA LEU A 351 -0.71 1.45 11.03
C LEU A 351 -1.62 1.83 9.85
N LYS A 352 -1.38 3.03 9.33
CA LYS A 352 -2.05 3.63 8.20
C LYS A 352 -0.96 4.07 7.23
N ASN A 353 -0.73 3.26 6.21
CA ASN A 353 0.26 3.51 5.17
C ASN A 353 -0.44 4.17 3.98
N LEU A 354 0.19 5.19 3.42
CA LEU A 354 -0.21 5.80 2.16
C LEU A 354 1.01 5.85 1.25
N TRP A 355 1.02 4.98 0.25
CA TRP A 355 2.01 4.91 -0.80
C TRP A 355 1.52 5.74 -2.00
N VAL A 356 2.27 6.78 -2.31
CA VAL A 356 1.94 7.77 -3.33
C VAL A 356 2.88 7.56 -4.51
N ALA A 357 2.33 7.26 -5.68
CA ALA A 357 3.09 7.27 -6.92
C ALA A 357 3.39 8.73 -7.31
N CYS A 358 4.67 8.98 -7.62
CA CYS A 358 5.23 10.28 -7.99
C CYS A 358 6.02 10.11 -9.30
N GLY A 359 5.31 9.72 -10.36
CA GLY A 359 5.89 9.33 -11.64
C GLY A 359 6.42 7.89 -11.67
N ASP A 360 7.18 7.57 -12.71
CA ASP A 360 7.72 6.23 -13.00
C ASP A 360 9.07 5.92 -12.33
N GLN A 361 9.61 6.87 -11.56
CA GLN A 361 10.91 6.74 -10.88
C GLN A 361 10.86 7.00 -9.37
N ASN A 362 9.74 7.49 -8.81
CA ASN A 362 9.66 7.86 -7.41
C ASN A 362 8.35 7.44 -6.75
N THR A 363 8.45 7.12 -5.45
CA THR A 363 7.32 6.79 -4.57
C THR A 363 7.52 7.51 -3.25
N MET A 364 6.46 8.11 -2.70
CA MET A 364 6.45 8.55 -1.31
C MET A 364 5.67 7.55 -0.45
N LEU A 365 6.18 7.23 0.74
CA LEU A 365 5.43 6.59 1.82
C LEU A 365 5.13 7.62 2.89
N ILE A 366 3.86 7.79 3.24
CA ILE A 366 3.41 8.44 4.47
C ILE A 366 2.78 7.35 5.35
N GLN A 367 3.43 6.99 6.44
CA GLN A 367 2.95 6.00 7.39
C GLN A 367 2.67 6.66 8.73
N VAL A 368 1.42 6.61 9.19
CA VAL A 368 1.04 6.98 10.55
C VAL A 368 0.77 5.71 11.35
N GLY A 369 1.33 5.59 12.54
CA GLY A 369 1.23 4.37 13.34
C GLY A 369 1.00 4.64 14.82
N GLN A 370 0.18 3.82 15.43
CA GLN A 370 0.07 3.67 16.87
C GLN A 370 0.57 2.27 17.28
N MET A 371 1.39 2.21 18.33
CA MET A 371 1.87 0.97 18.91
C MET A 371 1.72 1.04 20.43
N GLN A 372 0.94 0.13 21.01
CA GLN A 372 0.94 -0.10 22.45
C GLN A 372 1.98 -1.19 22.77
N LEU A 373 2.99 -0.83 23.56
CA LEU A 373 4.08 -1.73 23.93
C LEU A 373 3.88 -2.28 25.35
N PRO A 374 4.31 -3.52 25.63
CA PRO A 374 4.20 -4.13 26.96
C PRO A 374 5.25 -3.60 27.97
N PHE A 375 5.70 -2.35 27.80
CA PHE A 375 6.68 -1.66 28.63
C PHE A 375 6.59 -0.14 28.43
N LYS A 376 6.80 0.63 29.51
CA LYS A 376 6.83 2.10 29.45
C LYS A 376 8.02 2.60 28.64
N LEU A 377 7.82 3.69 27.92
CA LEU A 377 8.85 4.32 27.10
C LEU A 377 9.16 5.74 27.56
N THR A 378 10.44 6.10 27.46
CA THR A 378 10.87 7.50 27.59
C THR A 378 11.14 8.08 26.21
N LYS A 379 10.98 9.40 26.06
CA LYS A 379 11.33 10.13 24.83
C LYS A 379 12.74 9.81 24.32
N SER A 380 13.71 9.64 25.22
CA SER A 380 15.10 9.26 24.87
C SER A 380 15.20 7.87 24.22
N ILE A 381 14.46 6.88 24.74
CA ILE A 381 14.40 5.54 24.14
C ILE A 381 13.73 5.60 22.76
N VAL A 382 12.64 6.36 22.62
CA VAL A 382 11.92 6.48 21.33
C VAL A 382 12.74 7.21 20.28
N VAL A 383 13.54 8.23 20.63
CA VAL A 383 14.53 8.82 19.71
C VAL A 383 15.55 7.78 19.24
N ARG A 384 16.09 6.95 20.14
CA ARG A 384 17.05 5.89 19.76
C ARG A 384 16.41 4.81 18.87
N ILE A 385 15.17 4.41 19.16
CA ILE A 385 14.41 3.47 18.32
C ILE A 385 14.14 4.10 16.95
N GLY A 386 13.74 5.37 16.89
CA GLY A 386 13.54 6.11 15.64
C GLY A 386 14.81 6.22 14.81
N GLN A 387 15.95 6.53 15.42
CA GLN A 387 17.26 6.54 14.75
C GLN A 387 17.64 5.16 14.18
N LEU A 388 17.37 4.08 14.93
CA LEU A 388 17.60 2.70 14.46
C LEU A 388 16.66 2.32 13.31
N ALA A 389 15.37 2.68 13.43
CA ALA A 389 14.36 2.45 12.41
C ALA A 389 14.68 3.21 11.11
N GLY A 390 15.03 4.50 11.21
CA GLY A 390 15.42 5.30 10.05
C GLY A 390 16.68 4.78 9.36
N SER A 391 17.77 4.59 10.12
CA SER A 391 19.03 4.12 9.55
C SER A 391 18.96 2.70 8.96
N ARG A 392 18.14 1.80 9.53
CA ARG A 392 18.09 0.38 9.09
C ARG A 392 16.85 -0.02 8.31
N LEU A 393 15.65 0.34 8.76
CA LEU A 393 14.40 -0.05 8.07
C LEU A 393 14.15 0.83 6.85
N ILE A 394 14.19 2.16 7.02
CA ILE A 394 14.02 3.09 5.89
C ILE A 394 15.20 2.94 4.91
N GLY A 395 16.44 2.95 5.42
CA GLY A 395 17.63 2.71 4.61
C GLY A 395 17.59 1.36 3.87
N GLY A 396 17.19 0.29 4.56
CA GLY A 396 17.05 -1.05 3.98
C GLY A 396 15.97 -1.11 2.91
N LEU A 397 14.79 -0.54 3.15
CA LEU A 397 13.70 -0.47 2.18
C LEU A 397 14.16 0.28 0.92
N VAL A 398 14.70 1.50 1.06
CA VAL A 398 15.20 2.31 -0.07
C VAL A 398 16.27 1.56 -0.87
N GLN A 399 17.24 0.94 -0.21
CA GLN A 399 18.31 0.20 -0.89
C GLN A 399 17.78 -1.02 -1.65
N ASN A 400 16.84 -1.78 -1.06
CA ASN A 400 16.27 -2.95 -1.71
C ASN A 400 15.31 -2.54 -2.85
N SER A 401 14.58 -1.42 -2.72
CA SER A 401 13.75 -0.87 -3.81
C SER A 401 14.59 -0.45 -5.02
N LEU A 402 15.79 0.11 -4.79
CA LEU A 402 16.77 0.37 -5.84
C LEU A 402 17.36 -0.90 -6.45
N GLN A 403 17.48 -2.00 -5.70
CA GLN A 403 17.89 -3.30 -6.26
C GLN A 403 16.77 -3.95 -7.10
N ALA A 404 15.50 -3.74 -6.73
CA ALA A 404 14.34 -4.24 -7.46
C ALA A 404 14.14 -3.57 -8.85
N THR A 405 14.88 -2.51 -9.19
CA THR A 405 14.92 -1.94 -10.56
C THR A 405 15.94 -2.61 -11.47
N LEU A 406 16.85 -3.43 -10.93
CA LEU A 406 17.93 -4.07 -11.69
C LEU A 406 17.47 -5.42 -12.29
N PRO A 407 17.85 -5.78 -13.53
CA PRO A 407 17.56 -7.10 -14.09
C PRO A 407 18.18 -8.24 -13.27
N GLY A 408 17.49 -9.38 -13.17
CA GLY A 408 17.93 -10.54 -12.40
C GLY A 408 17.71 -10.43 -10.89
N ASN A 409 16.91 -9.46 -10.43
CA ASN A 409 16.62 -9.30 -9.00
C ASN A 409 15.61 -10.34 -8.49
N ILE A 410 15.61 -10.58 -7.17
CA ILE A 410 14.81 -11.66 -6.55
C ILE A 410 13.29 -11.44 -6.60
N TRP A 411 12.83 -10.22 -6.89
CA TRP A 411 11.42 -9.86 -7.01
C TRP A 411 10.91 -9.90 -8.45
N GLU A 412 11.79 -10.00 -9.45
CA GLU A 412 11.46 -9.91 -10.88
C GLU A 412 10.43 -10.98 -11.29
N SER A 413 10.54 -12.21 -10.76
CA SER A 413 9.53 -13.25 -11.02
C SER A 413 8.17 -12.90 -10.41
N SER A 414 8.11 -12.46 -9.14
CA SER A 414 6.84 -12.09 -8.51
C SER A 414 6.15 -10.93 -9.23
N ILE A 415 6.91 -9.93 -9.69
CA ILE A 415 6.39 -8.79 -10.45
C ILE A 415 5.88 -9.22 -11.83
N ARG A 416 6.64 -10.06 -12.55
CA ARG A 416 6.29 -10.51 -13.91
C ARG A 416 5.12 -11.49 -13.92
N ASP A 417 5.10 -12.42 -12.97
CA ASP A 417 4.12 -13.51 -12.93
C ASP A 417 2.78 -13.04 -12.32
N ASP A 418 2.80 -11.95 -11.53
CA ASP A 418 1.67 -11.19 -10.97
C ASP A 418 0.40 -12.01 -10.64
N VAL A 419 0.59 -13.10 -9.89
CA VAL A 419 -0.42 -14.15 -9.66
C VAL A 419 -1.74 -13.60 -9.07
N LEU A 420 -1.69 -12.46 -8.38
CA LEU A 420 -2.84 -11.82 -7.74
C LEU A 420 -3.34 -10.56 -8.48
N GLY A 421 -2.71 -10.15 -9.59
CA GLY A 421 -3.03 -8.89 -10.29
C GLY A 421 -2.67 -7.61 -9.51
N PHE A 422 -1.79 -7.72 -8.50
CA PHE A 422 -1.43 -6.60 -7.63
C PHE A 422 -0.46 -5.64 -8.34
N TYR A 423 0.58 -6.17 -8.99
CA TYR A 423 1.62 -5.35 -9.61
C TYR A 423 1.12 -4.61 -10.85
N SER A 424 0.30 -5.25 -11.67
CA SER A 424 -0.42 -4.62 -12.78
C SER A 424 -1.36 -3.50 -12.31
N ARG A 425 -2.02 -3.65 -11.15
CA ARG A 425 -2.84 -2.59 -10.54
C ARG A 425 -1.99 -1.40 -10.07
N LEU A 426 -0.81 -1.64 -9.50
CA LEU A 426 0.13 -0.58 -9.11
C LEU A 426 0.73 0.13 -10.33
N ASP A 427 0.96 -0.58 -11.44
CA ASP A 427 1.38 0.03 -12.70
C ASP A 427 0.33 1.02 -13.23
N CYS A 428 -0.97 0.73 -13.08
CA CYS A 428 -2.03 1.69 -13.36
C CYS A 428 -1.97 2.93 -12.44
N CYS A 429 -1.68 2.75 -11.14
CA CYS A 429 -1.46 3.89 -10.23
C CYS A 429 -0.30 4.79 -10.72
N VAL A 430 0.80 4.18 -11.16
CA VAL A 430 2.01 4.88 -11.65
C VAL A 430 1.74 5.64 -12.95
N GLN A 431 0.98 5.05 -13.87
CA GLN A 431 0.63 5.64 -15.17
C GLN A 431 -0.45 6.73 -15.07
N SER A 432 -1.10 6.89 -13.91
CA SER A 432 -2.16 7.90 -13.72
C SER A 432 -1.65 9.34 -13.90
N GLN A 433 -2.53 10.22 -14.39
CA GLN A 433 -2.21 11.65 -14.52
C GLN A 433 -1.80 12.27 -13.17
N ALA A 434 -2.46 11.88 -12.08
CA ALA A 434 -2.15 12.35 -10.73
C ALA A 434 -0.72 11.96 -10.29
N SER A 435 -0.29 10.73 -10.59
CA SER A 435 1.10 10.29 -10.37
C SER A 435 2.09 11.13 -11.17
N GLN A 436 1.84 11.34 -12.47
CA GLN A 436 2.74 12.09 -13.35
C GLN A 436 2.84 13.58 -12.93
N CYS A 437 1.75 14.19 -12.46
CA CYS A 437 1.78 15.56 -11.92
C CYS A 437 2.62 15.71 -10.65
N ARG A 438 2.88 14.63 -9.90
CA ARG A 438 3.72 14.61 -8.70
C ARG A 438 5.15 14.16 -8.95
N ALA A 439 5.54 13.89 -10.19
CA ALA A 439 6.91 13.52 -10.52
C ALA A 439 7.90 14.63 -10.07
N PRO A 440 8.98 14.30 -9.34
CA PRO A 440 9.97 15.29 -8.94
C PRO A 440 10.56 16.03 -10.15
N THR A 441 10.70 17.34 -10.04
CA THR A 441 11.42 18.13 -11.05
C THR A 441 12.92 18.08 -10.79
N THR A 442 13.73 18.42 -11.79
CA THR A 442 15.19 18.47 -11.65
C THR A 442 15.65 19.41 -10.52
N ASP A 443 14.89 20.48 -10.27
CA ASP A 443 15.18 21.50 -9.26
C ASP A 443 14.66 21.13 -7.85
N ALA A 444 13.67 20.23 -7.78
CA ALA A 444 13.10 19.70 -6.55
C ALA A 444 13.06 18.16 -6.60
N PRO A 445 14.21 17.47 -6.43
CA PRO A 445 14.32 16.01 -6.57
C PRO A 445 13.63 15.20 -5.47
N PHE A 446 13.01 15.88 -4.51
CA PHE A 446 12.21 15.30 -3.43
C PHE A 446 10.83 15.94 -3.44
N VAL A 447 9.80 15.13 -3.32
CA VAL A 447 8.45 15.64 -3.06
C VAL A 447 8.38 16.01 -1.57
N ASP A 448 7.92 17.23 -1.28
CA ASP A 448 7.78 17.75 0.07
C ASP A 448 6.42 17.34 0.66
N ASP A 449 6.46 16.73 1.86
CA ASP A 449 5.28 16.28 2.60
C ASP A 449 4.32 17.44 2.91
N LEU A 450 4.81 18.68 3.05
CA LEU A 450 3.94 19.85 3.26
C LEU A 450 3.12 20.18 2.00
N HIS A 451 3.76 20.25 0.84
CA HIS A 451 3.09 20.52 -0.44
C HIS A 451 2.13 19.39 -0.85
N LEU A 452 2.44 18.15 -0.46
CA LEU A 452 1.63 16.99 -0.81
C LEU A 452 0.31 16.89 0.00
N ARG A 453 0.24 17.47 1.21
CA ARG A 453 -0.96 17.38 2.07
C ARG A 453 -2.19 18.06 1.50
N ASP A 454 -2.02 19.25 0.90
CA ASP A 454 -3.13 19.99 0.30
C ASP A 454 -3.69 19.24 -0.93
N ASP A 455 -2.83 18.61 -1.73
CA ASP A 455 -3.24 17.69 -2.80
C ASP A 455 -3.96 16.45 -2.23
N LEU A 456 -3.39 15.80 -1.22
CA LEU A 456 -3.96 14.61 -0.60
C LEU A 456 -5.35 14.84 -0.01
N HIS A 457 -5.56 15.90 0.79
CA HIS A 457 -6.87 16.20 1.36
C HIS A 457 -7.95 16.29 0.28
N HIS A 458 -7.66 17.03 -0.79
CA HIS A 458 -8.55 17.20 -1.93
C HIS A 458 -8.73 15.91 -2.77
N LEU A 459 -7.71 15.04 -2.84
CA LEU A 459 -7.84 13.70 -3.44
C LEU A 459 -8.80 12.81 -2.64
N PHE A 460 -8.69 12.76 -1.30
CA PHE A 460 -9.62 11.99 -0.46
C PHE A 460 -11.05 12.56 -0.49
N GLU A 461 -11.19 13.89 -0.52
CA GLU A 461 -12.50 14.56 -0.62
C GLU A 461 -13.20 14.25 -1.95
N LYS A 462 -12.50 14.37 -3.09
CA LYS A 462 -13.04 14.03 -4.42
C LYS A 462 -13.40 12.56 -4.61
N ARG A 463 -12.88 11.68 -3.76
CA ARG A 463 -13.20 10.24 -3.76
C ARG A 463 -14.39 9.89 -2.88
N SER A 464 -14.94 10.83 -2.13
CA SER A 464 -16.24 10.67 -1.48
C SER A 464 -17.29 10.23 -2.51
N PHE A 465 -17.81 9.02 -2.36
CA PHE A 465 -18.97 8.60 -3.13
C PHE A 465 -20.18 9.28 -2.50
N VAL A 466 -20.73 10.29 -3.19
CA VAL A 466 -22.01 10.88 -2.79
C VAL A 466 -23.10 9.86 -3.07
N TRP A 467 -23.34 9.00 -2.07
CA TRP A 467 -24.56 8.22 -1.99
C TRP A 467 -25.69 9.24 -1.93
N GLN A 468 -26.42 9.41 -3.03
CA GLN A 468 -27.67 10.15 -3.01
C GLN A 468 -28.61 9.39 -2.06
N SER A 469 -28.64 9.84 -0.80
CA SER A 469 -29.69 9.49 0.13
C SER A 469 -31.03 9.95 -0.46
N ASP A 470 -32.06 9.16 -0.23
CA ASP A 470 -33.39 9.37 -0.80
C ASP A 470 -33.87 10.82 -0.63
N GLY A 471 -34.65 11.29 -1.62
CA GLY A 471 -35.15 12.66 -1.68
C GLY A 471 -36.21 12.97 -0.62
N SER A 472 -35.83 13.01 0.64
CA SER A 472 -36.58 13.62 1.74
C SER A 472 -36.36 15.13 1.78
N ASP A 473 -36.77 15.83 0.71
CA ASP A 473 -36.99 17.28 0.66
C ASP A 473 -37.73 17.66 -0.64
N ALA A 474 -38.89 17.04 -0.84
CA ALA A 474 -39.86 17.39 -1.88
C ALA A 474 -41.30 17.10 -1.38
N GLY A 475 -41.71 17.84 -0.34
CA GLY A 475 -43.05 17.81 0.26
C GLY A 475 -43.47 19.20 0.72
#